data_AF-A0A1C6NK32-F1
#
_entry.id   AF-A0A1C6NK32-F1
#
_cell.length_a   1.000
_cell.length_b   1.000
_cell.length_c   1.000
_cell.angle_alpha   90.00
_cell.angle_beta   90.00
_cell.angle_gamma   90.00
#
_symmetry.space_group_name_H-M   'P 1'
#
loop_
_entity.id
_entity.type
_entity.pdbx_description
1 polymer ?
#
loop_
_entity_poly.entity_id
_entity_poly.type
_entity_poly.pdbx_seq_one_letter_code
_entity_poly.pdbx_strand_id
1 'polypeptide(L)'
;MRIGELSERTGTPRRLLRYYEEQGLIVSQRTPNGYRKYDERFVDRILQIRGLLDAGLPTRIIKQILPCLDKPRTIYFPDATAEMIATLEHERDRMTERVTCLIRNRDAIAEYLDAVRGYDGSGQAEPAREPVADGAPAREPLVHGTPVREPLAHGAPAR
;
A
#
# COMPACT_ATOMS: atom_id res chain seq x y z
N MET A 1 -6.71 -32.02 5.54
CA MET A 1 -5.51 -31.41 4.95
C MET A 1 -4.38 -31.26 5.98
N ARG A 2 -3.11 -31.47 5.60
CA ARG A 2 -1.94 -31.18 6.48
C ARG A 2 -1.49 -29.73 6.33
N ILE A 3 -0.63 -29.22 7.22
CA ILE A 3 -0.12 -27.83 7.14
C ILE A 3 0.63 -27.54 5.83
N GLY A 4 1.29 -28.54 5.24
CA GLY A 4 1.99 -28.40 3.96
C GLY A 4 1.03 -28.14 2.81
N GLU A 5 0.02 -28.99 2.69
CA GLU A 5 -1.05 -28.87 1.70
C GLU A 5 -1.87 -27.57 1.90
N LEU A 6 -2.11 -27.16 3.16
CA LEU A 6 -2.74 -25.87 3.44
C LEU A 6 -1.88 -24.68 2.99
N SER A 7 -0.56 -24.78 3.16
CA SER A 7 0.42 -23.78 2.72
C SER A 7 0.42 -23.63 1.20
N GLU A 8 0.39 -24.75 0.48
CA GLU A 8 0.34 -24.78 -0.98
C GLU A 8 -0.98 -24.19 -1.50
N ARG A 9 -2.13 -24.61 -0.97
CA ARG A 9 -3.45 -24.14 -1.41
C ARG A 9 -3.71 -22.66 -1.13
N THR A 10 -3.11 -22.11 -0.07
CA THR A 10 -3.32 -20.71 0.33
C THR A 10 -2.17 -19.78 -0.05
N GLY A 11 -1.10 -20.32 -0.63
CA GLY A 11 0.15 -19.61 -0.87
C GLY A 11 0.75 -18.97 0.39
N THR A 12 0.41 -19.48 1.58
CA THR A 12 0.78 -18.89 2.87
C THR A 12 1.90 -19.70 3.51
N PRO A 13 3.02 -19.09 3.93
CA PRO A 13 4.11 -19.82 4.55
C PRO A 13 3.67 -20.58 5.80
N ARG A 14 4.18 -21.80 6.00
CA ARG A 14 3.85 -22.63 7.18
C ARG A 14 4.08 -21.92 8.51
N ARG A 15 5.09 -21.04 8.60
CA ARG A 15 5.35 -20.21 9.80
C ARG A 15 4.19 -19.28 10.10
N LEU A 16 3.63 -18.63 9.07
CA LEU A 16 2.51 -17.71 9.22
C LEU A 16 1.20 -18.46 9.53
N LEU A 17 1.02 -19.66 8.97
CA LEU A 17 -0.09 -20.55 9.35
C LEU A 17 -0.03 -20.96 10.83
N ARG A 18 1.16 -21.26 11.36
CA ARG A 18 1.34 -21.54 12.80
C ARG A 18 1.02 -20.32 13.64
N TYR A 19 1.46 -19.15 13.21
CA TYR A 19 1.08 -17.90 13.87
C TYR A 19 -0.44 -17.70 13.88
N TYR A 20 -1.14 -17.93 12.77
CA TYR A 20 -2.61 -17.86 12.73
C TYR A 20 -3.27 -18.87 13.67
N GLU A 21 -2.70 -20.07 13.80
CA GLU A 21 -3.16 -21.08 14.75
C GLU A 21 -2.95 -20.64 16.21
N GLU A 22 -1.78 -20.09 16.54
CA GLU A 22 -1.45 -19.53 17.86
C GLU A 22 -2.36 -18.34 18.24
N GLN A 23 -2.70 -17.49 17.26
CA GLN A 23 -3.65 -16.40 17.46
C GLN A 23 -5.11 -16.88 17.52
N GLY A 24 -5.37 -18.16 17.26
CA GLY A 24 -6.71 -18.76 17.26
C GLY A 24 -7.58 -18.38 16.06
N LEU A 25 -6.97 -17.90 14.97
CA LEU A 25 -7.66 -17.57 13.72
C LEU A 25 -8.00 -18.83 12.91
N ILE A 26 -7.16 -19.86 13.04
CA ILE A 26 -7.40 -21.19 12.51
C ILE A 26 -7.22 -22.22 13.62
N VAL A 27 -7.85 -23.38 13.50
CA VAL A 27 -7.68 -24.46 14.47
C VAL A 27 -7.36 -25.78 13.77
N SER A 28 -6.44 -26.54 14.35
CA SER A 28 -6.16 -27.91 13.92
C SER A 28 -6.94 -28.91 14.77
N GLN A 29 -7.38 -29.99 14.13
CA GLN A 29 -7.88 -31.18 14.81
C GLN A 29 -6.76 -32.20 14.91
N ARG A 30 -6.69 -32.95 16.02
CA ARG A 30 -5.79 -34.09 16.13
C ARG A 30 -6.49 -35.32 15.55
N THR A 31 -5.80 -36.01 14.64
CA THR A 31 -6.21 -37.32 14.15
C THR A 31 -5.95 -38.40 15.22
N PRO A 32 -6.62 -39.57 15.13
CA PRO A 32 -6.34 -40.70 16.03
C PRO A 32 -4.86 -41.11 16.06
N ASN A 33 -4.15 -40.89 14.96
CA ASN A 33 -2.71 -41.17 14.83
C ASN A 33 -1.81 -40.00 15.31
N GLY A 34 -2.37 -39.00 16.00
CA GLY A 34 -1.63 -37.90 16.62
C GLY A 34 -1.23 -36.75 15.68
N TYR A 35 -1.44 -36.86 14.36
CA TYR A 35 -1.14 -35.79 13.40
C TYR A 35 -2.17 -34.66 13.44
N ARG A 36 -1.71 -33.42 13.18
CA ARG A 36 -2.58 -32.26 12.95
C ARG A 36 -3.25 -32.33 11.59
N LYS A 37 -4.56 -32.12 11.56
CA LYS A 37 -5.39 -32.01 10.37
C LYS A 37 -6.14 -30.68 10.41
N TYR A 38 -6.11 -29.96 9.29
CA TYR A 38 -6.89 -28.76 9.04
C TYR A 38 -8.05 -29.12 8.12
N ASP A 39 -9.18 -28.47 8.38
CA ASP A 39 -10.40 -28.52 7.56
C ASP A 39 -10.22 -27.66 6.30
N GLU A 40 -10.92 -28.00 5.22
CA GLU A 40 -10.85 -27.27 3.96
C GLU A 40 -11.42 -25.85 4.07
N ARG A 41 -12.38 -25.61 4.97
CA ARG A 41 -12.93 -24.28 5.24
C ARG A 41 -11.86 -23.25 5.63
N PHE A 42 -10.71 -23.70 6.11
CA PHE A 42 -9.61 -22.80 6.47
C PHE A 42 -8.91 -22.20 5.25
N VAL A 43 -9.07 -22.77 4.05
CA VAL A 43 -8.51 -22.19 2.81
C VAL A 43 -9.12 -20.81 2.59
N ASP A 44 -10.44 -20.73 2.47
CA ASP A 44 -11.15 -19.47 2.22
C ASP A 44 -10.93 -18.46 3.35
N ARG A 45 -10.96 -18.94 4.59
CA ARG A 45 -10.68 -18.13 5.78
C ARG A 45 -9.28 -17.53 5.76
N ILE A 46 -8.26 -18.28 5.36
CA ILE A 46 -6.88 -17.75 5.27
C ILE A 46 -6.75 -16.72 4.15
N LEU A 47 -7.43 -16.93 3.02
CA LEU A 47 -7.45 -15.94 1.93
C LEU A 47 -8.13 -14.64 2.39
N GLN A 48 -9.22 -14.73 3.16
CA GLN A 48 -9.87 -13.56 3.77
C GLN A 48 -8.95 -12.84 4.78
N ILE A 49 -8.28 -13.59 5.66
CA ILE A 49 -7.31 -13.02 6.61
C ILE A 49 -6.24 -12.23 5.87
N ARG A 50 -5.70 -12.78 4.78
CA ARG A 50 -4.70 -12.09 3.95
C ARG A 50 -5.25 -10.81 3.34
N GLY A 51 -6.43 -10.86 2.73
CA GLY A 51 -7.05 -9.65 2.17
C GLY A 51 -7.27 -8.54 3.21
N LEU A 52 -7.62 -8.90 4.44
CA LEU A 52 -7.79 -7.94 5.54
C LEU A 52 -6.45 -7.41 6.07
N LEU A 53 -5.42 -8.25 6.15
CA LEU A 53 -4.07 -7.81 6.50
C LEU A 53 -3.49 -6.87 5.43
N ASP A 54 -3.70 -7.20 4.15
CA ASP A 54 -3.29 -6.38 3.01
C ASP A 54 -4.04 -5.03 3.00
N ALA A 55 -5.30 -5.01 3.47
CA ALA A 55 -6.07 -3.79 3.71
C ALA A 55 -5.60 -3.00 4.95
N GLY A 56 -4.65 -3.54 5.73
CA GLY A 56 -4.04 -2.86 6.88
C GLY A 56 -4.73 -3.09 8.22
N LEU A 57 -5.67 -4.05 8.31
CA LEU A 57 -6.28 -4.39 9.59
C LEU A 57 -5.28 -5.13 10.50
N PRO A 58 -5.17 -4.76 11.78
CA PRO A 58 -4.38 -5.53 12.71
C PRO A 58 -5.06 -6.86 13.03
N THR A 59 -4.26 -7.91 13.26
CA THR A 59 -4.71 -9.28 13.56
C THR A 59 -5.74 -9.35 14.69
N ARG A 60 -5.65 -8.45 15.69
CA ARG A 60 -6.61 -8.35 16.80
C ARG A 60 -8.02 -8.03 16.32
N ILE A 61 -8.17 -7.08 15.39
CA ILE A 61 -9.47 -6.70 14.81
C ILE A 61 -9.96 -7.80 13.88
N ILE A 62 -9.07 -8.37 13.07
CA ILE A 62 -9.39 -9.51 12.18
C ILE A 62 -10.00 -10.67 12.97
N LYS A 63 -9.46 -11.00 14.15
CA LYS A 63 -10.00 -12.04 15.04
C LYS A 63 -11.43 -11.76 15.50
N GLN A 64 -11.78 -10.49 15.72
CA GLN A 64 -13.11 -10.09 16.19
C GLN A 64 -14.16 -10.13 15.07
N ILE A 65 -13.76 -9.83 13.83
CA ILE A 65 -14.67 -9.79 12.67
C ILE A 65 -14.79 -11.14 11.93
N LEU A 66 -13.78 -12.00 12.03
CA LEU A 66 -13.75 -13.31 11.36
C LEU A 66 -14.95 -14.23 11.64
N PRO A 67 -15.46 -14.34 12.90
CA PRO A 67 -16.65 -15.13 13.19
C PRO A 67 -17.90 -14.62 12.44
N CYS A 68 -17.93 -13.34 12.08
CA CYS A 68 -19.02 -12.71 11.33
C CYS A 68 -18.91 -12.96 9.82
N LEU A 69 -17.70 -13.20 9.32
CA LEU A 69 -17.42 -13.45 7.90
C LEU A 69 -17.67 -14.90 7.45
N ASP A 70 -17.74 -15.84 8.40
CA ASP A 70 -18.13 -17.24 8.15
C ASP A 70 -19.60 -17.42 7.71
N LYS A 71 -20.41 -16.36 7.82
CA LYS A 71 -21.82 -16.34 7.39
C LYS A 71 -21.95 -15.48 6.14
N PRO A 72 -22.75 -15.90 5.13
CA PRO A 72 -22.96 -15.10 3.94
C PRO A 72 -23.62 -13.76 4.32
N ARG A 73 -22.85 -12.66 4.14
CA ARG A 73 -23.32 -11.28 3.99
C ARG A 73 -24.17 -10.68 5.11
N THR A 74 -23.90 -10.97 6.38
CA THR A 74 -24.43 -10.10 7.45
C THR A 74 -23.42 -9.97 8.57
N ILE A 75 -22.72 -8.84 8.57
CA ILE A 75 -21.95 -8.35 9.72
C ILE A 75 -22.98 -7.94 10.77
N TYR A 76 -23.53 -8.91 11.53
CA TYR A 76 -24.40 -8.61 12.65
C TYR A 76 -23.67 -8.96 13.94
N PHE A 77 -23.29 -7.91 14.69
CA PHE A 77 -22.89 -8.02 16.07
C PHE A 77 -24.12 -7.75 16.93
N PRO A 78 -24.84 -8.77 17.44
CA PRO A 78 -25.98 -8.53 18.33
C PRO A 78 -25.57 -7.81 19.62
N ASP A 79 -24.29 -7.91 20.01
CA ASP A 79 -23.71 -7.33 21.24
C ASP A 79 -22.51 -6.40 20.95
N ALA A 80 -22.52 -5.63 19.86
CA ALA A 80 -21.46 -4.64 19.63
C ALA A 80 -21.50 -3.54 20.70
N THR A 81 -20.44 -3.45 21.51
CA THR A 81 -20.27 -2.34 22.46
C THR A 81 -19.94 -1.05 21.72
N ALA A 82 -20.28 0.10 22.30
CA ALA A 82 -19.94 1.41 21.74
C ALA A 82 -18.43 1.58 21.50
N GLU A 83 -17.59 1.02 22.37
CA GLU A 83 -16.13 1.02 22.22
C GLU A 83 -15.67 0.21 21.00
N MET A 84 -16.29 -0.94 20.74
CA MET A 84 -16.02 -1.75 19.55
C MET A 84 -16.41 -0.98 18.28
N ILE A 85 -17.57 -0.33 18.28
CA ILE A 85 -18.03 0.49 17.14
C ILE A 85 -17.06 1.63 16.88
N ALA A 86 -16.67 2.38 17.89
CA ALA A 86 -15.70 3.47 17.76
C ALA A 86 -14.34 2.99 17.22
N THR A 87 -13.88 1.81 17.67
CA THR A 87 -12.64 1.20 17.16
C THR A 87 -12.77 0.84 15.67
N LEU A 88 -13.90 0.25 15.27
CA LEU A 88 -14.15 -0.12 13.87
C LEU A 88 -14.30 1.11 12.97
N GLU A 89 -14.94 2.18 13.46
CA GLU A 89 -15.05 3.46 12.73
C GLU A 89 -13.67 4.10 12.55
N HIS A 90 -12.85 4.12 13.59
CA HIS A 90 -11.48 4.64 13.50
C HIS A 90 -10.64 3.87 12.47
N GLU A 91 -10.70 2.53 12.49
CA GLU A 91 -9.99 1.72 11.51
C GLU A 91 -10.54 1.91 10.10
N ARG A 92 -11.87 2.05 9.92
CA ARG A 92 -12.50 2.39 8.63
C ARG A 92 -11.98 3.72 8.09
N ASP A 93 -11.92 4.75 8.92
CA ASP A 93 -11.50 6.08 8.50
C ASP A 93 -10.02 6.08 8.11
N ARG A 94 -9.18 5.40 8.90
CA ARG A 94 -7.78 5.18 8.58
C ARG A 94 -7.57 4.40 7.27
N MET A 95 -8.41 3.40 6.98
CA MET A 95 -8.38 2.72 5.69
C MET A 95 -8.77 3.65 4.55
N THR A 96 -9.78 4.50 4.76
CA THR A 96 -10.26 5.46 3.76
C THR A 96 -9.16 6.46 3.40
N GLU A 97 -8.40 6.95 4.39
CA GLU A 97 -7.24 7.81 4.17
C GLU A 97 -6.15 7.11 3.34
N ARG A 98 -5.83 5.86 3.67
CA ARG A 98 -4.83 5.06 2.94
C ARG A 98 -5.27 4.78 1.50
N VAL A 99 -6.53 4.41 1.30
CA VAL A 99 -7.12 4.21 -0.04
C VAL A 99 -7.01 5.49 -0.85
N THR A 100 -7.34 6.64 -0.25
CA THR A 100 -7.23 7.94 -0.92
C THR A 100 -5.79 8.22 -1.37
N CYS A 101 -4.80 7.96 -0.51
CA CYS A 101 -3.39 8.09 -0.85
C CYS A 101 -2.96 7.15 -1.98
N LEU A 102 -3.35 5.87 -1.91
CA LEU A 102 -3.01 4.87 -2.92
C LEU A 102 -3.66 5.18 -4.28
N ILE A 103 -4.89 5.68 -4.30
CA ILE A 103 -5.56 6.14 -5.51
C ILE A 103 -4.77 7.29 -6.14
N ARG A 104 -4.40 8.31 -5.35
CA ARG A 104 -3.59 9.44 -5.85
C ARG A 104 -2.26 8.97 -6.44
N ASN A 105 -1.57 8.06 -5.77
CA ASN A 105 -0.30 7.53 -6.27
C ASN A 105 -0.48 6.72 -7.55
N ARG A 106 -1.52 5.88 -7.63
CA ARG A 106 -1.88 5.15 -8.85
C ARG A 106 -2.13 6.10 -10.00
N ASP A 107 -2.90 7.16 -9.76
CA ASP A 107 -3.26 8.13 -10.79
C ASP A 107 -2.03 8.90 -11.28
N ALA A 108 -1.13 9.31 -10.37
CA ALA A 108 0.14 9.93 -10.73
C ALA A 108 1.06 9.00 -11.56
N ILE A 109 1.10 7.70 -11.23
CA ILE A 109 1.85 6.70 -12.01
C ILE A 109 1.20 6.52 -13.39
N ALA A 110 -0.13 6.52 -13.49
CA ALA A 110 -0.84 6.41 -14.75
C ALA A 110 -0.54 7.62 -15.66
N GLU A 111 -0.63 8.84 -15.13
CA GLU A 111 -0.28 10.07 -15.86
C GLU A 111 1.16 10.05 -16.37
N TYR A 112 2.12 9.59 -15.55
CA TYR A 112 3.51 9.44 -15.97
C TYR A 112 3.66 8.44 -17.12
N LEU A 113 2.99 7.28 -17.04
CA LEU A 113 3.03 6.27 -18.09
C LEU A 113 2.42 6.77 -19.40
N ASP A 114 1.32 7.53 -19.34
CA ASP A 114 0.70 8.13 -20.52
C ASP A 114 1.61 9.17 -21.17
N ALA A 115 2.30 9.99 -20.36
CA ALA A 115 3.28 10.94 -20.86
C ALA A 115 4.42 10.22 -21.61
N VAL A 116 5.06 9.23 -20.98
CA VAL A 116 6.18 8.49 -21.59
C VAL A 116 5.75 7.79 -22.88
N ARG A 117 4.60 7.12 -22.89
CA ARG A 117 4.08 6.45 -24.09
C ARG A 117 3.66 7.42 -25.19
N GLY A 118 3.21 8.63 -24.83
CA GLY A 118 2.89 9.70 -25.77
C GLY A 118 4.13 10.30 -26.44
N TYR A 119 5.27 10.33 -25.74
CA TYR A 119 6.56 10.74 -26.30
C TYR A 119 7.10 9.74 -27.33
N ASP A 120 6.83 8.44 -27.16
CA ASP A 120 7.28 7.39 -28.07
C ASP A 120 6.58 7.43 -29.47
N GLY A 121 5.58 8.29 -29.67
CA GLY A 121 4.81 8.42 -30.92
C GLY A 121 5.00 9.71 -31.74
N SER A 122 5.83 10.65 -31.29
CA SER A 122 6.03 11.96 -31.97
C SER A 122 7.46 12.23 -32.42
N GLY A 123 8.23 11.16 -32.70
CA GLY A 123 9.62 11.24 -33.13
C GLY A 123 9.89 10.61 -34.50
N GLN A 124 9.17 11.01 -35.56
CA GLN A 124 9.67 11.04 -36.96
C GLN A 124 8.60 11.62 -37.92
N ALA A 125 8.55 12.94 -37.98
CA ALA A 125 8.28 13.63 -39.24
C ALA A 125 9.43 14.63 -39.40
N GLU A 126 10.45 14.20 -40.14
CA GLU A 126 11.48 15.08 -40.67
C GLU A 126 10.89 15.77 -41.90
N PRO A 127 10.80 17.10 -41.97
CA PRO A 127 10.76 17.79 -43.24
C PRO A 127 12.06 18.55 -43.46
N ALA A 128 12.72 18.16 -44.55
CA ALA A 128 13.58 18.98 -45.41
C ALA A 128 14.82 19.63 -44.79
N ARG A 129 15.97 19.00 -45.06
CA ARG A 129 17.19 19.72 -45.49
C ARG A 129 16.80 20.65 -46.66
N GLU A 130 17.13 21.94 -46.63
CA GLU A 130 18.36 22.59 -47.15
C GLU A 130 18.17 24.14 -47.11
N PRO A 131 19.18 25.00 -47.38
CA PRO A 131 20.61 24.96 -47.07
C PRO A 131 21.10 26.25 -46.35
N VAL A 132 22.39 26.24 -45.99
CA VAL A 132 23.16 27.27 -45.27
C VAL A 132 23.25 28.61 -46.01
N ALA A 133 23.15 29.72 -45.27
CA ALA A 133 23.71 31.01 -45.67
C ALA A 133 24.56 31.61 -44.53
N ASP A 134 25.83 31.78 -44.89
CA ASP A 134 27.00 32.36 -44.24
C ASP A 134 26.78 33.70 -43.50
N GLY A 135 27.57 33.96 -42.45
CA GLY A 135 27.76 35.33 -41.92
C GLY A 135 27.73 35.54 -40.40
N ALA A 136 28.74 35.07 -39.66
CA ALA A 136 29.22 35.77 -38.46
C ALA A 136 30.23 36.86 -38.89
N PRO A 137 30.63 37.88 -38.08
CA PRO A 137 30.63 37.98 -36.61
C PRO A 137 30.12 39.38 -36.10
N ALA A 138 30.08 39.82 -34.84
CA ALA A 138 31.04 39.70 -33.75
C ALA A 138 30.52 40.35 -32.43
N ARG A 139 31.17 39.99 -31.31
CA ARG A 139 31.51 40.80 -30.11
C ARG A 139 30.49 40.98 -28.95
N GLU A 140 30.80 40.25 -27.87
CA GLU A 140 30.68 40.59 -26.44
C GLU A 140 31.32 41.95 -26.05
N PRO A 141 31.29 42.42 -24.77
CA PRO A 141 30.33 42.21 -23.66
C PRO A 141 29.97 43.54 -22.92
N LEU A 142 29.01 43.53 -21.98
CA LEU A 142 29.07 44.48 -20.86
C LEU A 142 28.53 43.91 -19.55
N VAL A 143 29.47 43.78 -18.62
CA VAL A 143 29.37 43.53 -17.18
C VAL A 143 28.69 44.69 -16.44
N HIS A 144 28.01 44.40 -15.33
CA HIS A 144 27.88 45.19 -14.08
C HIS A 144 26.75 44.52 -13.27
N GLY A 145 26.87 44.10 -12.02
CA GLY A 145 27.90 44.15 -11.01
C GLY A 145 27.21 43.77 -9.70
N THR A 146 27.73 42.80 -8.96
CA THR A 146 27.37 42.60 -7.54
C THR A 146 28.35 43.41 -6.69
N PRO A 147 27.89 44.05 -5.61
CA PRO A 147 28.43 43.63 -4.33
C PRO A 147 27.43 43.69 -3.14
N VAL A 148 27.39 42.59 -2.39
CA VAL A 148 27.59 42.44 -0.93
C VAL A 148 27.08 43.56 0.02
N ARG A 149 26.26 43.17 1.02
CA ARG A 149 26.54 43.40 2.47
C ARG A 149 25.50 42.80 3.44
N GLU A 150 25.90 41.72 4.12
CA GLU A 150 25.68 41.50 5.57
C GLU A 150 26.49 42.54 6.38
N PRO A 151 26.14 42.92 7.64
CA PRO A 151 26.24 41.98 8.77
C PRO A 151 25.31 42.19 10.01
N LEU A 152 25.26 41.11 10.82
CA LEU A 152 25.14 40.95 12.28
C LEU A 152 24.72 42.12 13.21
N ALA A 153 23.79 41.81 14.14
CA ALA A 153 23.96 41.95 15.60
C ALA A 153 22.81 41.22 16.33
N HIS A 154 23.06 40.15 17.08
CA HIS A 154 23.35 40.11 18.54
C HIS A 154 22.26 40.71 19.45
N GLY A 155 21.56 39.83 20.19
CA GLY A 155 20.75 40.16 21.36
C GLY A 155 20.47 38.92 22.20
N ALA A 156 21.23 38.78 23.29
CA ALA A 156 21.25 37.66 24.24
C ALA A 156 20.00 37.62 25.18
N PRO A 157 19.81 36.56 26.00
CA PRO A 157 18.57 36.27 26.72
C PRO A 157 18.53 36.87 28.14
N ALA A 158 17.33 36.99 28.72
CA ALA A 158 17.17 37.31 30.14
C ALA A 158 15.96 36.57 30.77
N ARG A 159 16.33 35.68 31.71
CA ARG A 159 15.67 35.22 32.95
C ARG A 159 14.32 34.51 32.90
#